data_AF-A0A914BXJ5-F1
#
_entry.id   AF-A0A914BXJ5-F1
#
_cell.length_a   1.000
_cell.length_b   1.000
_cell.length_c   1.000
_cell.angle_alpha   90.00
_cell.angle_beta   90.00
_cell.angle_gamma   90.00
#
_symmetry.space_group_name_H-M   'P 1'
#
loop_
_entity.id
_entity.type
_entity.pdbx_description
1 polymer ?
#
loop_
_entity_poly.entity_id
_entity_poly.type
_entity_poly.pdbx_seq_one_letter_code
_entity_poly.pdbx_strand_id
1 'polypeptide(L)'
;MFIPLLALVLSVVCCALVGHLSNCRQPWIALLLFCGIAMGNGAAMNGFYVSMVSLAPRYTFIVSSGGRMSAMVSQLLTPIIVSMFRAEGSLEEWRNIFYVMAAISLFSSIFYLAIGKYDVQEWALAESSHNKIQPKISMVMTEEELNKKSSEAKSQRLEGA
;
A
#
# COMPACT_ATOMS: atom_id res chain seq x y z
N MET A 1 -12.12 -0.83 -7.08
CA MET A 1 -12.62 0.12 -6.05
C MET A 1 -13.36 -0.58 -4.90
N PHE A 2 -14.20 -1.59 -5.15
CA PHE A 2 -14.96 -2.29 -4.08
C PHE A 2 -14.09 -3.10 -3.09
N ILE A 3 -13.04 -3.77 -3.59
CA ILE A 3 -12.14 -4.61 -2.76
C ILE A 3 -11.43 -3.81 -1.65
N PRO A 4 -10.75 -2.67 -1.93
CA PRO A 4 -10.12 -1.89 -0.86
C PRO A 4 -11.15 -1.28 0.10
N LEU A 5 -12.34 -0.92 -0.38
CA LEU A 5 -13.42 -0.38 0.45
C LEU A 5 -13.93 -1.44 1.45
N LEU A 6 -14.15 -2.67 0.97
CA LEU A 6 -14.51 -3.81 1.81
C LEU A 6 -13.42 -4.13 2.85
N ALA A 7 -12.16 -4.10 2.43
CA ALA A 7 -11.01 -4.36 3.31
C ALA A 7 -10.84 -3.29 4.40
N LEU A 8 -11.13 -2.02 4.08
CA LEU A 8 -11.11 -0.91 5.03
C LEU A 8 -12.29 -0.99 6.01
N VAL A 9 -13.50 -1.28 5.53
CA VAL A 9 -14.66 -1.49 6.41
C VAL A 9 -14.42 -2.66 7.37
N LEU A 10 -13.87 -3.77 6.86
CA LEU A 10 -13.47 -4.90 7.70
C LEU A 10 -12.45 -4.48 8.76
N SER A 11 -11.44 -3.69 8.39
CA SER A 11 -10.41 -3.20 9.32
C SER A 11 -10.99 -2.29 10.40
N VAL A 12 -11.93 -1.40 10.06
CA VAL A 12 -12.63 -0.51 11.00
C VAL A 12 -13.49 -1.31 11.97
N VAL A 13 -14.24 -2.29 11.46
CA VAL A 13 -15.07 -3.18 12.29
C VAL A 13 -14.19 -4.00 13.24
N CYS A 14 -13.08 -4.56 12.77
CA CYS A 14 -12.14 -5.28 13.62
C CYS A 14 -11.51 -4.38 14.70
N CYS A 15 -11.12 -3.14 14.38
CA CYS A 15 -10.59 -2.19 15.38
C CYS A 15 -11.63 -1.83 16.45
N ALA A 16 -12.89 -1.58 16.07
CA ALA A 16 -13.96 -1.30 17.01
C ALA A 16 -14.26 -2.52 17.92
N LEU A 17 -14.21 -3.73 17.35
CA LEU A 17 -14.36 -4.97 18.10
C LEU A 17 -13.21 -5.22 19.07
N VAL A 18 -11.97 -4.84 18.72
CA VAL A 18 -10.84 -4.89 19.65
C VAL A 18 -11.09 -4.00 20.87
N GLY A 19 -11.60 -2.78 20.67
CA GLY A 19 -11.94 -1.87 21.78
C GLY A 19 -13.06 -2.40 22.69
N HIS A 20 -14.02 -3.15 22.15
CA HIS A 20 -15.14 -3.71 22.91
C HIS A 20 -14.82 -5.05 23.58
N LEU A 21 -14.02 -5.90 22.94
CA LEU A 21 -13.78 -7.28 23.33
C LEU A 21 -12.39 -7.52 23.95
N SER A 22 -11.59 -6.47 24.19
CA SER A 22 -10.29 -6.56 24.86
C SER A 22 -10.44 -6.97 26.33
N ASN A 23 -10.85 -8.21 26.57
CA ASN A 23 -10.85 -8.85 27.85
C ASN A 23 -9.54 -9.64 27.99
N CYS A 24 -8.79 -9.42 29.07
CA CYS A 24 -7.57 -10.18 29.38
C CYS A 24 -7.80 -11.69 29.53
N ARG A 25 -9.06 -12.13 29.58
CA ARG A 25 -9.47 -13.53 29.74
C ARG A 25 -9.31 -14.37 28.46
N GLN A 26 -9.35 -13.77 27.27
CA GLN A 26 -9.37 -14.49 25.98
C GLN A 26 -8.44 -13.82 24.94
N PRO A 27 -7.11 -14.01 25.05
CA PRO A 27 -6.14 -13.36 24.16
C PRO A 27 -6.23 -13.81 22.69
N TRP A 28 -6.79 -15.00 22.44
CA TRP A 28 -6.94 -15.55 21.08
C TRP A 28 -7.90 -14.73 20.21
N ILE A 29 -8.94 -14.12 20.79
CA ILE A 29 -9.87 -13.25 20.06
C ILE A 29 -9.14 -11.99 19.58
N ALA A 30 -8.33 -11.38 20.45
CA ALA A 30 -7.54 -10.21 20.09
C ALA A 30 -6.56 -10.55 18.95
N LEU A 31 -5.91 -11.72 18.99
CA LEU A 31 -5.02 -12.17 17.93
C LEU A 31 -5.75 -12.31 16.59
N LEU A 32 -6.91 -12.97 16.57
CA LEU A 32 -7.71 -13.12 15.35
C LEU A 32 -8.15 -11.77 14.77
N LEU A 33 -8.55 -10.82 15.62
CA LEU A 33 -8.93 -9.48 15.20
C LEU A 33 -7.74 -8.71 14.63
N PHE A 34 -6.56 -8.79 15.26
CA PHE A 34 -5.33 -8.19 14.72
C PHE A 34 -4.92 -8.80 13.38
N CYS A 35 -5.04 -10.11 13.21
CA CYS A 35 -4.84 -10.77 11.92
C CYS A 35 -5.80 -10.23 10.85
N GLY A 36 -7.09 -10.07 11.19
CA GLY A 36 -8.08 -9.46 10.29
C GLY A 36 -7.72 -8.04 9.87
N ILE A 37 -7.27 -7.20 10.81
CA ILE A 37 -6.80 -5.84 10.54
C ILE A 37 -5.57 -5.86 9.63
N ALA A 38 -4.60 -6.75 9.87
CA ALA A 38 -3.39 -6.87 9.06
C ALA A 38 -3.71 -7.29 7.62
N MET A 39 -4.61 -8.26 7.45
CA MET A 39 -5.05 -8.72 6.12
C MET A 39 -5.79 -7.62 5.35
N GLY A 40 -6.68 -6.88 6.02
CA GLY A 40 -7.41 -5.76 5.42
C GLY A 40 -6.47 -4.64 4.97
N ASN A 41 -5.51 -4.25 5.83
CA ASN A 41 -4.49 -3.25 5.48
C ASN A 41 -3.59 -3.71 4.33
N GLY A 42 -3.19 -4.98 4.30
CA GLY A 42 -2.39 -5.53 3.20
C GLY A 42 -3.11 -5.41 1.85
N ALA A 43 -4.40 -5.78 1.79
CA ALA A 43 -5.20 -5.63 0.58
C ALA A 43 -5.36 -4.16 0.14
N ALA A 44 -5.59 -3.25 1.10
CA ALA A 44 -5.73 -1.82 0.82
C ALA A 44 -4.44 -1.18 0.28
N MET A 45 -3.29 -1.50 0.89
CA MET A 45 -1.98 -0.99 0.48
C MET A 45 -1.64 -1.39 -0.97
N ASN A 46 -1.92 -2.64 -1.32
CA ASN A 46 -1.71 -3.16 -2.67
C ASN A 46 -2.60 -2.45 -3.69
N GLY A 47 -3.88 -2.22 -3.36
CA GLY A 47 -4.80 -1.47 -4.21
C GLY A 47 -4.35 -0.02 -4.45
N PHE A 48 -3.86 0.65 -3.41
CA PHE A 48 -3.30 2.01 -3.52
C PHE A 48 -2.06 2.05 -4.42
N TYR A 49 -1.14 1.09 -4.27
CA TYR A 49 0.07 1.03 -5.07
C TYR A 49 -0.22 0.83 -6.56
N VAL A 50 -1.13 -0.10 -6.90
CA VAL A 50 -1.59 -0.30 -8.28
C VAL A 50 -2.23 0.97 -8.82
N SER A 51 -3.10 1.62 -8.04
CA SER A 51 -3.76 2.87 -8.44
C SER A 51 -2.75 3.98 -8.77
N MET A 52 -1.71 4.17 -7.96
CA MET A 52 -0.70 5.20 -8.21
C MET A 52 0.11 4.96 -9.50
N VAL A 53 0.50 3.70 -9.74
CA VAL A 53 1.21 3.31 -10.96
C VAL A 53 0.34 3.51 -12.19
N SER A 54 -0.96 3.21 -12.08
CA SER A 54 -1.93 3.41 -13.16
C SER A 54 -2.21 4.89 -13.43
N LEU A 55 -2.25 5.74 -12.40
CA LEU A 55 -2.55 7.17 -12.53
C LEU A 55 -1.45 7.95 -13.25
N ALA A 56 -0.18 7.62 -13.04
CA ALA A 56 0.95 8.35 -13.62
C ALA A 56 2.19 7.45 -13.81
N PRO A 57 2.18 6.53 -14.79
CA PRO A 57 3.23 5.52 -14.94
C PRO A 57 4.64 6.12 -15.06
N ARG A 58 4.79 7.28 -15.73
CA ARG A 58 6.07 7.97 -15.92
C ARG A 58 6.58 8.71 -14.68
N TYR A 59 5.68 9.16 -13.81
CA TYR A 59 6.02 9.95 -12.61
C TYR A 59 5.82 9.16 -11.31
N THR A 60 5.52 7.86 -11.39
CA THR A 60 5.26 6.97 -10.26
C THR A 60 6.27 7.14 -9.15
N PHE A 61 7.57 7.23 -9.46
CA PHE A 61 8.62 7.34 -8.45
C PHE A 61 8.55 8.64 -7.64
N ILE A 62 8.36 9.78 -8.30
CA ILE A 62 8.32 11.11 -7.66
C ILE A 62 7.02 11.27 -6.85
N VAL A 63 5.89 10.83 -7.41
CA VAL A 63 4.59 10.88 -6.73
C VAL A 63 4.57 9.92 -5.53
N SER A 64 5.09 8.71 -5.70
CA SER A 64 5.15 7.71 -4.62
C SER A 64 6.10 8.12 -3.50
N SER A 65 7.22 8.78 -3.81
CA SER A 65 8.16 9.25 -2.78
C SER A 65 7.55 10.40 -1.99
N GLY A 66 6.92 11.38 -2.65
CA GLY A 66 6.20 12.47 -1.99
C GLY A 66 5.10 11.97 -1.04
N GLY A 67 4.27 11.02 -1.51
CA GLY A 67 3.25 10.39 -0.66
C GLY A 67 3.82 9.55 0.48
N ARG A 68 4.98 8.90 0.29
CA ARG A 68 5.65 8.15 1.37
C ARG A 68 6.23 9.07 2.44
N MET A 69 6.72 10.25 2.08
CA MET A 69 7.27 11.20 3.06
C MET A 69 6.19 11.70 4.02
N SER A 70 5.00 12.05 3.53
CA SER A 70 3.89 12.45 4.39
C SER A 70 3.41 11.31 5.30
N ALA A 71 3.42 10.06 4.80
CA ALA A 71 3.14 8.88 5.60
C ALA A 71 4.16 8.67 6.73
N MET A 72 5.45 8.87 6.45
CA MET A 72 6.51 8.73 7.46
C MET A 72 6.39 9.78 8.58
N VAL A 73 6.10 11.04 8.23
CA VAL A 73 5.86 12.09 9.23
C VAL A 73 4.71 11.70 10.15
N SER A 74 3.62 11.17 9.57
CA SER A 74 2.47 10.70 10.35
C SER A 74 2.83 9.54 11.28
N GLN A 75 3.66 8.59 10.83
CA GLN A 75 4.13 7.47 11.65
C GLN A 75 5.00 7.92 12.82
N LEU A 76 5.82 8.95 12.63
CA LEU A 76 6.62 9.54 13.71
C LEU A 76 5.76 10.26 14.75
N LEU A 77 4.64 10.86 14.33
CA LEU A 77 3.71 11.52 15.24
C LEU A 77 2.87 10.53 16.06
N THR A 78 2.56 9.35 15.53
CA THR A 78 1.74 8.32 16.21
C THR A 78 2.19 8.00 17.64
N PRO A 79 3.45 7.62 17.94
CA PRO A 79 3.87 7.30 19.31
C PRO A 79 3.83 8.51 20.24
N ILE A 80 4.04 9.73 19.73
CA ILE A 80 3.95 10.99 20.51
C ILE A 80 2.50 11.24 20.92
N ILE A 81 1.56 11.04 20.01
CA ILE A 81 0.13 11.18 20.31
C ILE A 81 -0.30 10.10 21.30
N VAL A 82 0.07 8.85 21.05
CA VAL A 82 -0.28 7.72 21.93
C VAL A 82 0.33 7.86 23.32
N SER A 83 1.54 8.43 23.45
CA SER A 83 2.16 8.66 24.74
C SER A 83 1.46 9.76 25.55
N MET A 84 0.89 10.78 24.91
CA MET A 84 0.07 11.80 25.58
C MET A 84 -1.28 11.25 26.07
N PHE A 85 -1.88 10.31 25.33
CA PHE A 85 -3.16 9.71 25.69
C PHE A 85 -3.08 8.64 26.79
N ARG A 86 -1.87 8.16 27.10
CA ARG A 86 -1.66 7.09 28.08
C ARG A 86 -1.00 7.65 29.34
N ALA A 87 -1.79 8.16 30.26
CA ALA A 87 -1.28 8.68 31.54
C ALA A 87 -1.09 7.56 32.56
N GLU A 88 -2.04 6.63 32.65
CA GLU A 88 -2.02 5.53 33.63
C GLU A 88 -1.88 4.13 33.00
N GLY A 89 -2.07 4.00 31.69
CA GLY A 89 -1.99 2.73 30.98
C GLY A 89 -3.21 1.84 31.18
N SER A 90 -4.35 2.44 31.53
CA SER A 90 -5.58 1.69 31.82
C SER A 90 -6.22 1.15 30.54
N LEU A 91 -6.99 0.07 30.69
CA LEU A 91 -7.69 -0.57 29.56
C LEU A 91 -8.71 0.38 28.90
N GLU A 92 -9.23 1.34 29.65
CA GLU A 92 -10.19 2.32 29.16
C GLU A 92 -9.55 3.38 28.26
N GLU A 93 -8.35 3.85 28.59
CA GLU A 93 -7.58 4.77 27.73
C GLU A 93 -7.30 4.13 26.37
N TRP A 94 -6.91 2.85 26.37
CA TRP A 94 -6.65 2.09 25.16
C TRP A 94 -7.89 1.92 24.28
N ARG A 95 -9.04 1.64 24.88
CA ARG A 95 -10.31 1.55 24.16
C ARG A 95 -10.62 2.87 23.44
N ASN A 96 -10.41 4.00 24.09
CA ASN A 96 -10.60 5.32 23.46
C ASN A 96 -9.66 5.55 22.28
N ILE A 97 -8.38 5.14 22.39
CA ILE A 97 -7.42 5.22 21.28
C ILE A 97 -7.91 4.41 20.07
N PHE A 98 -8.40 3.18 20.29
CA PHE A 98 -8.92 2.35 19.19
C PHE A 98 -10.15 2.96 18.52
N TYR A 99 -11.05 3.60 19.27
CA TYR A 99 -12.19 4.31 18.69
C TYR A 99 -11.78 5.52 17.86
N VAL A 100 -10.82 6.31 18.34
CA VAL A 100 -10.29 7.46 17.59
C VAL A 100 -9.62 6.99 16.28
N MET A 101 -8.84 5.91 16.33
CA MET A 101 -8.22 5.31 15.14
C MET A 101 -9.26 4.82 14.12
N ALA A 102 -10.35 4.18 14.58
CA ALA A 102 -11.45 3.75 13.73
C ALA A 102 -12.15 4.95 13.06
N ALA A 103 -12.39 6.03 13.81
CA ALA A 103 -13.02 7.24 13.29
C ALA A 103 -12.17 7.95 12.23
N ILE A 104 -10.86 8.11 12.48
CA ILE A 104 -9.92 8.70 11.52
C ILE A 104 -9.85 7.87 10.24
N SER A 105 -9.84 6.55 10.36
CA SER A 105 -9.80 5.64 9.20
C SER A 105 -11.07 5.75 8.34
N LEU A 106 -12.24 5.84 8.99
CA LEU A 106 -13.52 6.06 8.33
C LEU A 106 -13.55 7.41 7.61
N PHE A 107 -13.13 8.48 8.29
CA PHE A 107 -13.09 9.83 7.72
C PHE A 107 -12.17 9.91 6.49
N SER A 108 -10.96 9.35 6.59
CA SER A 108 -10.01 9.27 5.47
C SER A 108 -10.60 8.51 4.29
N SER A 109 -11.30 7.41 4.55
CA SER A 109 -11.96 6.62 3.52
C SER A 109 -13.04 7.44 2.79
N ILE A 110 -13.90 8.14 3.54
CA ILE A 110 -14.95 8.99 2.96
C ILE A 110 -14.34 10.12 2.12
N PHE A 111 -13.30 10.77 2.64
CA PHE A 111 -12.60 11.83 1.95
C PHE A 111 -11.97 11.35 0.62
N TYR A 112 -11.34 10.17 0.64
CA TYR A 112 -10.78 9.55 -0.55
C TYR A 112 -11.86 9.19 -1.57
N LEU A 113 -13.03 8.69 -1.13
CA LEU A 113 -14.16 8.40 -2.02
C LEU A 113 -14.77 9.67 -2.62
N ALA A 114 -14.79 10.78 -1.88
CA ALA A 114 -15.36 12.03 -2.35
C ALA A 114 -14.49 12.72 -3.42
N ILE A 115 -13.17 12.65 -3.30
CA ILE A 115 -12.22 13.40 -4.15
C ILE A 115 -11.49 12.51 -5.16
N GLY A 116 -11.47 11.19 -4.91
CA GLY A 116 -10.74 10.21 -5.71
C GLY A 116 -11.23 10.14 -7.15
N LYS A 117 -10.38 10.54 -8.09
CA LYS A 117 -10.57 10.28 -9.53
C LYS A 117 -9.81 9.04 -9.94
N TYR A 118 -10.45 8.16 -10.68
CA TYR A 118 -9.90 6.88 -11.13
C TYR A 118 -9.27 6.93 -12.53
N ASP A 119 -9.26 8.11 -13.16
CA ASP A 119 -8.75 8.28 -14.51
C ASP A 119 -7.29 8.79 -14.51
N VAL A 120 -6.58 8.53 -15.62
CA VAL A 120 -5.22 9.02 -15.86
C VAL A 120 -5.27 10.55 -15.86
N GLN A 121 -4.51 11.16 -14.96
CA GLN A 121 -4.55 12.62 -14.82
C GLN A 121 -3.90 13.30 -16.03
N GLU A 122 -4.48 14.41 -16.49
CA GLU A 122 -4.06 15.13 -17.70
C GLU A 122 -2.60 15.63 -17.62
N TRP A 123 -2.09 15.94 -16.43
CA TRP A 123 -0.69 16.30 -16.23
C TRP A 123 0.29 15.13 -16.43
N ALA A 124 -0.18 13.88 -16.36
CA ALA A 124 0.62 12.68 -16.64
C ALA A 124 0.63 12.35 -18.14
N LEU A 125 -0.28 12.93 -18.92
CA LEU A 125 -0.23 12.98 -20.38
C LEU A 125 0.74 14.10 -20.76
N ALA A 126 2.04 13.84 -20.62
CA ALA A 126 3.04 14.73 -21.19
C ALA A 126 2.71 14.93 -22.68
N GLU A 127 2.42 16.19 -23.01
CA GLU A 127 2.35 16.82 -24.32
C GLU A 127 2.85 15.92 -25.46
N SER A 128 2.03 15.69 -26.48
CA SER A 128 2.41 14.98 -27.71
C SER A 128 3.42 15.76 -28.57
N SER A 129 4.25 16.61 -27.98
CA SER A 129 5.24 17.41 -28.66
C SER A 129 6.62 17.14 -28.06
N HIS A 130 7.44 16.53 -28.90
CA HIS A 130 8.89 16.42 -28.81
C HIS A 130 9.48 15.15 -28.17
N ASN A 131 9.92 14.31 -29.11
CA ASN A 131 11.03 13.35 -29.05
C ASN A 131 10.68 11.90 -28.71
N LYS A 132 10.70 11.08 -29.78
CA LYS A 132 10.84 9.63 -29.72
C LYS A 132 12.18 9.27 -29.07
N ILE A 133 12.24 9.27 -27.75
CA ILE A 133 13.29 8.54 -27.04
C ILE A 133 12.60 7.38 -26.34
N GLN A 134 12.57 6.25 -27.05
CA GLN A 134 12.35 4.93 -26.48
C GLN A 134 13.34 4.76 -25.32
N PRO A 135 12.90 4.67 -24.04
CA PRO A 135 13.81 4.26 -23.00
C PRO A 135 14.01 2.76 -23.19
N LYS A 136 15.16 2.39 -23.75
CA LYS A 136 15.71 1.03 -23.73
C LYS A 136 16.01 0.69 -22.27
N ILE A 137 14.97 0.43 -21.46
CA ILE A 137 15.11 -0.08 -20.10
C ILE A 137 15.39 -1.57 -20.23
N SER A 138 16.67 -1.85 -20.39
CA SER A 138 17.31 -3.10 -20.08
C SER A 138 17.07 -3.46 -18.61
N MET A 139 15.98 -4.16 -18.30
CA MET A 139 15.91 -4.95 -17.06
C MET A 139 14.92 -6.12 -17.11
N VAL A 140 14.52 -6.56 -18.30
CA VAL A 140 14.05 -7.92 -18.52
C VAL A 140 14.83 -8.45 -19.70
N MET A 141 15.86 -9.25 -19.42
CA MET A 141 16.50 -10.05 -20.45
C MET A 141 15.42 -10.96 -21.02
N THR A 142 14.88 -10.59 -22.17
CA THR A 142 13.86 -11.37 -22.89
C THR A 142 14.47 -12.74 -23.19
N GLU A 143 13.72 -13.80 -22.92
CA GLU A 143 14.12 -15.21 -23.11
C GLU A 143 14.69 -15.48 -24.51
N GLU A 144 14.35 -14.63 -25.48
CA GLU A 144 14.84 -14.65 -26.86
C GLU A 144 16.37 -14.42 -26.98
N GLU A 145 16.95 -13.49 -26.22
CA GLU A 145 18.40 -13.22 -26.21
C GLU A 145 19.18 -14.31 -25.45
N LEU A 146 18.55 -14.94 -24.45
CA LEU A 146 19.12 -16.08 -23.73
C LEU A 146 19.13 -17.35 -24.61
N ASN A 147 18.06 -17.56 -25.38
CA ASN A 147 17.94 -18.69 -26.30
C ASN A 147 18.94 -18.56 -27.47
N LYS A 148 19.14 -17.33 -27.97
CA LYS A 148 20.12 -17.04 -29.03
C LYS A 148 21.56 -17.30 -28.58
N LYS A 149 21.93 -16.88 -27.37
CA LYS A 149 23.24 -17.21 -26.78
C LYS A 149 23.41 -18.70 -26.50
N SER A 150 22.35 -19.41 -26.14
CA SER A 150 22.37 -20.87 -25.94
C SER A 150 22.57 -21.64 -27.25
N SER A 151 21.96 -21.17 -28.35
CA SER A 151 22.14 -21.77 -29.68
C SER A 151 23.54 -21.54 -30.26
N GLU A 152 24.09 -20.34 -30.07
CA GLU A 152 25.45 -20.01 -30.54
C GLU A 152 26.52 -20.81 -29.77
N ALA A 153 26.35 -20.97 -28.45
CA ALA A 153 27.24 -21.80 -27.62
C ALA A 153 27.17 -23.31 -27.95
N LYS A 154 26.03 -23.81 -28.46
CA LYS A 154 25.92 -25.19 -28.94
C LYS A 154 26.55 -25.38 -30.32
N SER A 155 26.45 -24.41 -31.21
CA SER A 155 27.05 -24.48 -32.55
C SER A 155 28.58 -24.52 -32.48
N GLN A 156 29.19 -23.69 -31.62
CA GLN A 156 30.65 -23.68 -31.43
C GLN A 156 31.20 -24.95 -30.76
N ARG A 157 30.37 -25.72 -30.04
CA ARG A 157 30.77 -26.99 -29.43
C ARG A 157 30.79 -28.16 -30.41
N LEU A 158 30.06 -28.06 -31.52
CA LEU A 158 29.97 -29.09 -32.56
C LEU A 158 31.07 -28.95 -33.63
N GLU A 159 31.66 -27.76 -33.78
CA GLU A 159 32.78 -27.52 -34.71
C GLU A 159 34.17 -27.82 -34.10
N GLY A 160 34.22 -28.11 -32.79
CA GLY A 160 35.46 -28.36 -32.04
C GLY A 160 35.66 -29.81 -31.56
N ALA A 161 34.89 -30.78 -32.06
CA ALA A 161 35.03 -32.22 -31.80
C ALA A 161 35.24 -32.96 -33.12
#